data_AF-A0A836SUU9-F1
#
_entry.id   AF-A0A836SUU9-F1
#
_cell.length_a   1.000
_cell.length_b   1.000
_cell.length_c   1.000
_cell.angle_alpha   90.00
_cell.angle_beta   90.00
_cell.angle_gamma   90.00
#
_symmetry.space_group_name_H-M   'P 1'
#
loop_
_entity.id
_entity.type
_entity.pdbx_description
1 polymer ?
#
loop_
_entity_poly.entity_id
_entity_poly.type
_entity_poly.pdbx_seq_one_letter_code
_entity_poly.pdbx_strand_id
1 'polypeptide(L)'
;SGRSMPEDVADFYQPILDWMDNTLKKHEGKIIFTFKMNYFNTASSKLILDILIRLEELFADGKDITVHWYYEEDDEDMMDAGEEYAEIVDVPFKIISK
;
A
#
# COMPACT_ATOMS: atom_id res chain seq x y z
N SER A 1 3.01 7.56 -5.67
CA SER A 1 2.05 8.68 -5.54
C SER A 1 1.38 8.91 -6.89
N GLY A 2 0.26 9.64 -6.93
CA GLY A 2 -0.41 10.04 -8.17
C GLY A 2 -1.66 9.20 -8.49
N ARG A 3 -1.97 9.03 -9.77
CA ARG A 3 -3.17 8.32 -10.25
C ARG A 3 -2.79 6.93 -10.76
N SER A 4 -3.50 5.87 -10.32
CA SER A 4 -3.29 4.51 -10.82
C SER A 4 -4.46 4.02 -11.66
N MET A 5 -4.24 3.92 -12.98
CA MET A 5 -5.22 3.42 -13.95
C MET A 5 -4.48 2.82 -15.17
N PRO A 6 -3.66 1.78 -14.97
CA PRO A 6 -2.98 1.14 -16.09
C PRO A 6 -3.97 0.29 -16.91
N GLU A 7 -3.68 0.13 -18.21
CA GLU A 7 -4.45 -0.73 -19.10
C GLU A 7 -4.29 -2.21 -18.73
N ASP A 8 -3.06 -2.61 -18.36
CA ASP A 8 -2.75 -3.91 -17.77
C ASP A 8 -2.20 -3.71 -16.35
N VAL A 9 -3.04 -4.05 -15.35
CA VAL A 9 -2.66 -3.93 -13.93
C VAL A 9 -1.66 -5.00 -13.51
N ALA A 10 -1.70 -6.20 -14.09
CA ALA A 10 -0.80 -7.28 -13.68
C ALA A 10 0.63 -6.93 -14.07
N ASP A 11 0.84 -6.56 -15.33
CA ASP A 11 2.15 -6.18 -15.85
C ASP A 11 2.72 -4.94 -15.15
N PHE A 12 1.86 -4.00 -14.73
CA PHE A 12 2.30 -2.80 -14.03
C PHE A 12 2.76 -3.09 -12.59
N TYR A 13 2.02 -3.93 -11.85
CA TYR A 13 2.26 -4.16 -10.42
C TYR A 13 3.23 -5.32 -10.15
N GLN A 14 3.40 -6.27 -11.07
CA GLN A 14 4.30 -7.40 -10.89
C GLN A 14 5.74 -6.98 -10.54
N PRO A 15 6.37 -5.99 -11.22
CA PRO A 15 7.73 -5.55 -10.86
C PRO A 15 7.82 -4.96 -9.44
N ILE A 16 6.71 -4.40 -8.92
CA ILE A 16 6.65 -3.84 -7.57
C ILE A 16 6.64 -4.99 -6.55
N LEU A 17 5.81 -6.00 -6.77
CA LEU A 17 5.74 -7.19 -5.92
C LEU A 17 7.08 -7.93 -5.90
N ASP A 18 7.70 -8.13 -7.06
CA ASP A 18 9.01 -8.76 -7.17
C ASP A 18 10.10 -7.93 -6.45
N TRP A 19 10.03 -6.61 -6.52
CA TRP A 19 10.95 -5.73 -5.81
C TRP A 19 10.80 -5.86 -4.29
N MET A 20 9.56 -5.96 -3.79
CA MET A 20 9.29 -6.14 -2.36
C MET A 20 9.91 -7.45 -1.86
N ASP A 21 9.76 -8.52 -2.61
CA ASP A 21 10.27 -9.85 -2.26
C ASP A 21 11.79 -9.90 -2.20
N ASN A 22 12.44 -9.25 -3.15
CA ASN A 22 13.88 -9.27 -3.25
C ASN A 22 14.57 -8.28 -2.31
N THR A 23 13.91 -7.16 -2.03
CA THR A 23 14.50 -6.01 -1.33
C THR A 23 14.04 -5.92 0.11
N LEU A 24 12.73 -5.89 0.37
CA LEU A 24 12.19 -5.69 1.71
C LEU A 24 12.48 -6.90 2.62
N LYS A 25 12.49 -8.12 2.08
CA LYS A 25 12.90 -9.32 2.84
C LYS A 25 14.32 -9.23 3.39
N LYS A 26 15.23 -8.57 2.67
CA LYS A 26 16.64 -8.40 3.06
C LYS A 26 16.92 -7.12 3.82
N HIS A 27 15.98 -6.18 3.83
CA HIS A 27 16.15 -4.91 4.53
C HIS A 27 16.20 -5.13 6.04
N GLU A 28 17.17 -4.50 6.69
CA GLU A 28 17.31 -4.46 8.15
C GLU A 28 16.97 -3.05 8.62
N GLY A 29 16.05 -2.95 9.58
CA GLY A 29 15.57 -1.68 10.10
C GLY A 29 14.11 -1.40 9.76
N LYS A 30 13.69 -0.17 10.07
CA LYS A 30 12.30 0.29 9.94
C LYS A 30 11.96 0.63 8.50
N ILE A 31 10.85 0.08 8.02
CA ILE A 31 10.28 0.31 6.69
C ILE A 31 9.02 1.15 6.86
N ILE A 32 8.95 2.28 6.15
CA ILE A 32 7.74 3.09 6.06
C ILE A 32 7.26 3.06 4.61
N PHE A 33 6.15 2.36 4.36
CA PHE A 33 5.56 2.28 3.03
C PHE A 33 4.50 3.37 2.89
N THR A 34 4.67 4.28 1.93
CA THR A 34 3.82 5.47 1.81
C THR A 34 2.96 5.46 0.56
N PHE A 35 1.65 5.44 0.74
CA PHE A 35 0.65 5.68 -0.29
C PHE A 35 0.25 7.16 -0.29
N LYS A 36 0.25 7.76 -1.48
CA LYS A 36 -0.08 9.17 -1.74
C LYS A 36 -0.85 9.23 -3.06
N MET A 37 -2.06 8.68 -3.06
CA MET A 37 -2.84 8.45 -4.27
C MET A 37 -3.85 9.57 -4.45
N ASN A 38 -3.97 10.06 -5.69
CA ASN A 38 -4.99 11.06 -6.04
C ASN A 38 -6.22 10.41 -6.66
N TYR A 39 -6.06 9.16 -7.13
CA TYR A 39 -7.11 8.35 -7.76
C TYR A 39 -6.57 6.95 -8.01
N PHE A 40 -7.41 5.92 -7.87
CA PHE A 40 -7.15 4.62 -8.44
C PHE A 40 -8.46 3.96 -8.89
N ASN A 41 -8.41 3.15 -9.95
CA ASN A 41 -9.59 2.42 -10.41
C ASN A 41 -9.77 1.07 -9.67
N THR A 42 -10.90 0.39 -9.90
CA THR A 42 -11.21 -0.92 -9.32
C THR A 42 -10.19 -2.01 -9.65
N ALA A 43 -9.49 -1.90 -10.78
CA ALA A 43 -8.46 -2.87 -11.12
C ALA A 43 -7.22 -2.65 -10.23
N SER A 44 -6.81 -1.39 -10.05
CA SER A 44 -5.68 -1.01 -9.20
C SER A 44 -5.94 -1.26 -7.72
N SER A 45 -7.20 -1.14 -7.25
CA SER A 45 -7.56 -1.38 -5.85
C SER A 45 -7.25 -2.81 -5.39
N LYS A 46 -7.40 -3.80 -6.27
CA LYS A 46 -7.03 -5.20 -6.00
C LYS A 46 -5.52 -5.36 -5.81
N LEU A 47 -4.73 -4.75 -6.69
CA LEU A 47 -3.27 -4.86 -6.62
C LEU A 47 -2.68 -4.05 -5.45
N ILE A 48 -3.33 -2.95 -5.05
CA ILE A 48 -2.98 -2.24 -3.81
C ILE A 48 -3.22 -3.15 -2.61
N LEU A 49 -4.34 -3.87 -2.57
CA LEU A 49 -4.59 -4.86 -1.52
C LEU A 49 -3.54 -5.96 -1.52
N ASP A 50 -3.15 -6.48 -2.69
CA ASP A 50 -2.10 -7.49 -2.79
C ASP A 50 -0.75 -6.99 -2.23
N ILE A 51 -0.40 -5.71 -2.47
CA ILE A 51 0.77 -5.06 -1.85
C ILE A 51 0.61 -5.01 -0.32
N LEU A 52 -0.56 -4.64 0.19
CA LEU A 52 -0.80 -4.52 1.62
C LEU A 52 -0.71 -5.89 2.34
N ILE A 53 -1.33 -6.93 1.77
CA ILE A 53 -1.19 -8.32 2.25
C ILE A 53 0.28 -8.73 2.26
N ARG A 54 1.04 -8.35 1.22
CA ARG A 54 2.47 -8.63 1.17
C ARG A 54 3.27 -7.95 2.28
N LEU A 55 2.88 -6.72 2.65
CA LEU A 55 3.49 -6.00 3.78
C LEU A 55 3.12 -6.64 5.13
N GLU A 56 1.88 -7.12 5.29
CA GLU A 56 1.43 -7.88 6.45
C GLU A 56 2.24 -9.16 6.64
N GLU A 57 2.44 -9.96 5.58
CA GLU A 57 3.28 -11.16 5.63
C GLU A 57 4.71 -10.85 6.13
N LEU A 58 5.31 -9.78 5.61
CA LEU A 58 6.66 -9.36 6.02
C LEU A 58 6.69 -8.85 7.46
N PHE A 59 5.63 -8.16 7.90
CA PHE A 59 5.48 -7.71 9.28
C PHE A 59 5.35 -8.90 10.24
N ALA A 60 4.53 -9.90 9.88
CA ALA A 60 4.38 -11.16 10.62
C ALA A 60 5.70 -11.95 10.70
N ASP A 61 6.56 -11.85 9.68
CA ASP A 61 7.93 -12.41 9.66
C ASP A 61 8.93 -11.60 10.54
N GLY A 62 8.47 -10.58 11.26
CA GLY A 62 9.25 -9.81 12.23
C GLY A 62 9.93 -8.56 11.66
N LYS A 63 9.57 -8.10 10.47
CA LYS A 63 10.03 -6.80 9.95
C LYS A 63 9.33 -5.66 10.66
N ASP A 64 10.05 -4.57 10.95
CA ASP A 64 9.47 -3.33 11.45
C ASP A 64 8.88 -2.55 10.26
N ILE A 65 7.58 -2.70 10.02
CA ILE A 65 6.86 -2.08 8.90
C ILE A 65 5.76 -1.16 9.43
N THR A 66 5.59 0.00 8.80
CA THR A 66 4.43 0.87 9.00
C THR A 66 3.94 1.39 7.64
N VAL A 67 2.63 1.26 7.40
CA VAL A 67 1.96 1.85 6.24
C VAL A 67 1.51 3.27 6.59
N HIS A 68 1.84 4.22 5.73
CA HIS A 68 1.31 5.57 5.76
C HIS A 68 0.40 5.77 4.55
N TRP A 69 -0.86 6.08 4.80
CA TRP A 69 -1.86 6.39 3.79
C TRP A 69 -2.19 7.86 3.86
N TYR A 70 -1.80 8.59 2.82
CA TYR A 70 -2.09 10.01 2.69
C TYR A 70 -3.30 10.25 1.81
N TYR A 71 -4.13 11.19 2.24
CA TYR A 71 -5.28 11.72 1.52
C TYR A 71 -5.28 13.26 1.64
N GLU A 72 -5.97 13.95 0.75
CA GLU A 72 -6.20 15.40 0.88
C GLU A 72 -7.39 15.64 1.81
N GLU A 73 -7.39 16.73 2.60
CA GLU A 73 -8.45 16.98 3.62
C GLU A 73 -9.88 17.02 3.06
N ASP A 74 -10.05 17.33 1.78
CA ASP A 74 -11.33 17.40 1.08
C ASP A 74 -11.69 16.12 0.28
N ASP A 75 -10.87 15.07 0.38
CA ASP A 75 -11.06 13.78 -0.30
C ASP A 75 -11.46 12.68 0.70
N GLU A 76 -12.74 12.71 1.14
CA GLU A 76 -13.32 11.73 2.06
C GLU A 76 -13.29 10.31 1.47
N ASP A 77 -13.53 10.14 0.16
CA ASP A 77 -13.51 8.84 -0.51
C ASP A 77 -12.12 8.16 -0.40
N MET A 78 -11.04 8.95 -0.52
CA MET A 78 -9.67 8.43 -0.37
C MET A 78 -9.33 8.09 1.08
N MET A 79 -9.88 8.84 2.04
CA MET A 79 -9.76 8.52 3.47
C MET A 79 -10.43 7.19 3.78
N ASP A 80 -11.69 7.05 3.40
CA ASP A 80 -12.52 5.86 3.62
C ASP A 80 -11.87 4.62 3.01
N ALA A 81 -11.35 4.72 1.77
CA ALA A 81 -10.61 3.61 1.16
C ALA A 81 -9.38 3.20 1.98
N GLY A 82 -8.66 4.15 2.56
CA GLY A 82 -7.53 3.87 3.46
C GLY A 82 -7.97 3.17 4.74
N GLU A 83 -9.09 3.58 5.34
CA GLU A 83 -9.67 2.95 6.52
C GLU A 83 -10.15 1.51 6.22
N GLU A 84 -10.85 1.31 5.10
CA GLU A 84 -11.27 -0.02 4.65
C GLU A 84 -10.08 -0.96 4.49
N TYR A 85 -8.98 -0.49 3.88
CA TYR A 85 -7.76 -1.28 3.77
C TYR A 85 -7.15 -1.60 5.13
N ALA A 86 -7.11 -0.63 6.06
CA ALA A 86 -6.56 -0.81 7.39
C ALA A 86 -7.36 -1.83 8.23
N GLU A 87 -8.65 -2.00 7.96
CA GLU A 87 -9.48 -3.05 8.58
C GLU A 87 -9.20 -4.46 8.03
N ILE A 88 -8.66 -4.56 6.81
CA ILE A 88 -8.44 -5.84 6.13
C ILE A 88 -7.09 -6.48 6.52
N VAL A 89 -6.05 -5.67 6.81
CA VAL A 89 -4.68 -6.16 7.03
C VAL A 89 -4.15 -5.87 8.43
N ASP A 90 -3.40 -6.81 9.02
CA ASP A 90 -2.78 -6.66 10.34
C ASP A 90 -1.34 -6.13 10.25
N VAL A 91 -1.20 -4.92 9.72
CA VAL A 91 0.08 -4.17 9.67
C VAL A 91 -0.12 -2.77 10.24
N PRO A 92 0.82 -2.20 11.02
CA PRO A 92 0.67 -0.85 11.57
C PRO A 92 0.34 0.17 10.48
N PHE A 93 -0.86 0.73 10.54
CA PHE A 93 -1.42 1.59 9.50
C PHE A 93 -1.69 2.99 10.06
N LYS A 94 -1.31 4.02 9.31
CA LYS A 94 -1.55 5.43 9.68
C LYS A 94 -2.24 6.15 8.53
N ILE A 95 -3.45 6.61 8.80
CA ILE A 95 -4.18 7.55 7.95
C ILE A 95 -3.69 8.97 8.27
N ILE A 96 -3.26 9.72 7.26
CA ILE A 96 -2.59 11.03 7.43
C ILE A 96 -3.18 12.02 6.43
N SER A 97 -3.83 13.08 6.91
CA SER A 97 -4.22 14.19 6.04
C SER A 97 -3.00 14.98 5.57
N LYS A 98 -3.06 15.47 4.34
CA LYS A 98 -1.98 16.25 3.71
C LYS A 98 -2.30 17.73 3.63
#